data_AF-A0A4Q3S373-F1
#
_entry.id   AF-A0A4Q3S373-F1
#
_cell.length_a   1.000
_cell.length_b   1.000
_cell.length_c   1.000
_cell.angle_alpha   90.00
_cell.angle_beta   90.00
_cell.angle_gamma   90.00
#
_symmetry.space_group_name_H-M   'P 1'
#
loop_
_entity.id
_entity.type
_entity.pdbx_description
1 polymer ?
#
loop_
_entity_poly.entity_id
_entity_poly.type
_entity_poly.pdbx_seq_one_letter_code
_entity_poly.pdbx_strand_id
1 'polypeptide(L)'
;MLEVLAFSLLLLGKDEPVLDPARDQPAPPNAAFYSDCFRDAAERGNLKAQNGYLLLSCQGEPAKRFYDKLGTLPASATHSETRASVTLRYTTRPKKDTDGLDACWQDSQAAGTEFEYGCRLIYPAGPLLDAD
;
A
#
# COMPACT_ATOMS: atom_id res chain seq x y z
N MET A 1 42.94 -4.97 30.42
CA MET A 1 41.76 -4.80 31.29
C MET A 1 40.67 -4.15 30.47
N LEU A 2 39.61 -4.91 30.18
CA LEU A 2 38.23 -4.57 29.79
C LEU A 2 38.01 -3.40 28.79
N GLU A 3 37.62 -3.66 27.53
CA GLU A 3 36.25 -3.97 27.05
C GLU A 3 35.20 -2.96 27.53
N VAL A 4 34.79 -2.04 26.64
CA VAL A 4 33.35 -1.76 26.42
C VAL A 4 33.16 -1.43 24.94
N LEU A 5 32.85 -2.48 24.16
CA LEU A 5 32.16 -2.38 22.89
C LEU A 5 30.76 -1.80 23.15
N ALA A 6 30.58 -0.50 22.92
CA ALA A 6 29.24 0.09 22.81
C ALA A 6 28.67 -0.24 21.42
N PHE A 7 28.22 -1.49 21.26
CA PHE A 7 27.27 -1.90 20.24
C PHE A 7 25.94 -1.20 20.56
N SER A 8 25.81 0.08 20.16
CA SER A 8 24.50 0.72 20.15
C SER A 8 23.70 0.10 19.02
N LEU A 9 22.83 -0.84 19.42
CA LEU A 9 21.77 -1.41 18.61
C LEU A 9 21.08 -0.32 17.79
N LEU A 10 21.15 -0.47 16.46
CA LEU A 10 19.99 -0.48 15.56
C LEU A 10 18.72 0.18 16.13
N LEU A 11 18.70 1.51 16.23
CA LEU A 11 17.46 2.27 16.18
C LEU A 11 17.13 2.52 14.70
N LEU A 12 16.87 1.43 13.98
CA LEU A 12 16.00 1.47 12.80
C LEU A 12 14.57 1.63 13.32
N GLY A 13 14.30 2.77 13.97
CA GLY A 13 12.94 3.24 14.14
C GLY A 13 12.44 3.53 12.74
N LYS A 14 11.68 2.60 12.18
CA LYS A 14 10.79 2.88 11.05
C LYS A 14 10.00 4.11 11.49
N ASP A 15 10.03 5.20 10.74
CA ASP A 15 9.16 6.36 11.01
C ASP A 15 7.71 5.89 10.84
N GLU A 16 7.17 5.19 11.83
CA GLU A 16 5.82 4.68 11.79
C GLU A 16 4.89 5.88 11.90
N PRO A 17 3.82 5.94 11.10
CA PRO A 17 2.80 6.95 11.26
C PRO A 17 2.33 6.98 12.71
N VAL A 18 2.67 8.04 13.44
CA VAL A 18 2.23 8.19 14.82
C VAL A 18 0.78 8.63 14.79
N LEU A 19 -0.10 7.80 15.36
CA LEU A 19 -1.49 8.17 15.56
C LEU A 19 -1.54 9.39 16.49
N ASP A 20 -2.10 10.50 16.01
CA ASP A 20 -2.30 11.74 16.76
C ASP A 20 -3.80 11.99 16.93
N PRO A 21 -4.41 11.59 18.06
CA PRO A 21 -5.84 11.78 18.31
C PRO A 21 -6.27 13.25 18.35
N ALA A 22 -5.35 14.19 18.57
CA ALA A 22 -5.65 15.62 18.54
C ALA A 22 -5.81 16.15 17.10
N ARG A 23 -5.46 15.35 16.08
CA ARG A 23 -5.64 15.64 14.66
C ARG A 23 -6.80 14.87 14.04
N ASP A 24 -7.80 14.51 14.83
CA ASP A 24 -9.03 13.95 14.29
C ASP A 24 -9.70 14.98 13.36
N GLN A 25 -9.58 14.74 12.06
CA GLN A 25 -10.08 15.59 10.98
C GLN A 25 -10.91 14.74 10.04
N PRO A 26 -11.93 15.33 9.39
CA PRO A 26 -12.67 14.62 8.34
C PRO A 26 -11.71 14.02 7.31
N ALA A 27 -11.98 12.78 6.91
CA ALA A 27 -11.15 12.11 5.93
C ALA A 27 -11.10 12.92 4.62
N PRO A 28 -9.91 13.13 4.02
CA PRO A 28 -9.82 13.85 2.75
C PRO A 28 -10.53 13.05 1.63
N PRO A 29 -10.94 13.69 0.52
CA PRO A 29 -11.63 13.00 -0.57
C PRO A 29 -10.90 11.77 -1.12
N ASN A 30 -9.57 11.77 -1.08
CA ASN A 30 -8.75 10.64 -1.54
C ASN A 30 -8.89 9.39 -0.63
N ALA A 31 -9.37 9.52 0.61
CA ALA A 31 -9.62 8.38 1.48
C ALA A 31 -10.68 7.43 0.90
N ALA A 32 -11.59 7.93 0.06
CA ALA A 32 -12.62 7.14 -0.60
C ALA A 32 -12.03 6.02 -1.48
N PHE A 33 -10.86 6.22 -2.10
CA PHE A 33 -10.21 5.19 -2.92
C PHE A 33 -9.77 3.99 -2.08
N TYR A 34 -9.29 4.23 -0.85
CA TYR A 34 -8.91 3.18 0.08
C TYR A 34 -10.15 2.42 0.58
N SER A 35 -11.21 3.13 0.97
CA SER A 35 -12.44 2.49 1.46
C SER A 35 -13.15 1.68 0.37
N ASP A 36 -13.19 2.17 -0.87
CA ASP A 36 -13.79 1.44 -1.99
C ASP A 36 -13.02 0.15 -2.29
N CYS A 37 -11.68 0.20 -2.28
CA CYS A 37 -10.85 -0.97 -2.48
C CYS A 37 -10.99 -1.97 -1.32
N PHE A 38 -11.04 -1.48 -0.08
CA PHE A 38 -11.28 -2.32 1.10
C PHE A 38 -12.62 -3.04 1.01
N ARG A 39 -13.70 -2.33 0.63
CA ARG A 39 -15.03 -2.91 0.44
C ARG A 39 -15.01 -4.02 -0.60
N ASP A 40 -14.48 -3.76 -1.79
CA ASP A 40 -14.40 -4.77 -2.87
C ASP A 40 -13.57 -5.99 -2.45
N ALA A 41 -12.42 -5.76 -1.79
CA ALA A 41 -11.58 -6.84 -1.29
C ALA A 41 -12.31 -7.70 -0.24
N ALA A 42 -13.04 -7.08 0.68
CA ALA A 42 -13.81 -7.79 1.71
C ALA A 42 -14.99 -8.58 1.11
N GLU A 43 -15.75 -7.98 0.18
CA GLU A 43 -16.87 -8.62 -0.49
C GLU A 43 -16.44 -9.84 -1.32
N ARG A 44 -15.24 -9.78 -1.92
CA ARG A 44 -14.68 -10.87 -2.73
C ARG A 44 -13.83 -11.87 -1.94
N GLY A 45 -13.57 -11.62 -0.66
CA GLY A 45 -12.66 -12.44 0.16
C GLY A 45 -11.19 -12.35 -0.26
N ASN A 46 -10.78 -11.26 -0.92
CA ASN A 46 -9.42 -11.01 -1.40
C ASN A 46 -8.55 -10.36 -0.30
N LEU A 47 -8.46 -11.06 0.83
CA LEU A 47 -7.71 -10.64 2.02
C LEU A 47 -6.63 -11.68 2.34
N LYS A 48 -5.42 -11.23 2.67
CA LYS A 48 -4.30 -12.09 3.10
C LYS A 48 -3.60 -11.47 4.30
N ALA A 49 -2.99 -12.31 5.14
CA ALA A 49 -2.11 -11.88 6.21
C ALA A 49 -0.67 -12.28 5.91
N GLN A 50 0.29 -11.43 6.26
CA GLN A 50 1.72 -11.72 6.16
C GLN A 50 2.51 -10.89 7.16
N ASN A 51 3.16 -11.52 8.14
CA ASN A 51 4.08 -10.87 9.08
C ASN A 51 3.47 -9.62 9.74
N GLY A 52 2.26 -9.73 10.27
CA GLY A 52 1.55 -8.62 10.91
C GLY A 52 0.94 -7.57 9.97
N TYR A 53 1.00 -7.80 8.65
CA TYR A 53 0.34 -6.97 7.63
C TYR A 53 -0.93 -7.62 7.10
N LEU A 54 -1.99 -6.84 6.99
CA LEU A 54 -3.18 -7.18 6.20
C LEU A 54 -2.95 -6.70 4.76
N LEU A 55 -3.01 -7.63 3.81
CA LEU A 55 -2.92 -7.36 2.38
C LEU A 55 -4.33 -7.49 1.79
N LEU A 56 -4.80 -6.41 1.18
CA LEU A 56 -6.11 -6.36 0.52
C LEU A 56 -5.90 -6.21 -0.98
N SER A 57 -6.71 -6.89 -1.79
CA SER A 57 -6.67 -6.73 -3.23
C SER A 57 -8.06 -6.45 -3.82
N CYS A 58 -8.18 -5.32 -4.51
CA CYS A 58 -9.36 -4.99 -5.29
C CYS A 58 -9.04 -4.99 -6.79
N GLN A 59 -10.07 -5.16 -7.62
CA GLN A 59 -9.94 -5.24 -9.08
C GLN A 59 -11.02 -4.43 -9.78
N GLY A 60 -10.88 -4.26 -11.10
CA GLY A 60 -11.86 -3.58 -11.93
C GLY A 60 -12.04 -2.11 -11.57
N GLU A 61 -13.29 -1.68 -11.47
CA GLU A 61 -13.69 -0.26 -11.42
C GLU A 61 -13.14 0.50 -10.17
N PRO A 62 -13.20 -0.03 -8.92
CA PRO A 62 -12.51 0.58 -7.78
C PRO A 62 -11.01 0.78 -8.00
N ALA A 63 -10.33 -0.24 -8.52
CA ALA A 63 -8.90 -0.20 -8.77
C ALA A 63 -8.54 0.79 -9.89
N LYS A 64 -9.35 0.83 -10.96
CA LYS A 64 -9.18 1.78 -12.06
C LYS A 64 -9.23 3.22 -11.58
N ARG A 65 -10.25 3.61 -10.81
CA ARG A 65 -10.35 4.98 -10.27
C ARG A 65 -9.15 5.37 -9.43
N PHE A 66 -8.67 4.45 -8.60
CA PHE A 66 -7.49 4.69 -7.79
C PHE A 66 -6.23 4.82 -8.66
N TYR A 67 -6.00 3.89 -9.58
CA TYR A 67 -4.89 3.95 -10.53
C TYR A 67 -4.86 5.25 -11.34
N ASP A 68 -6.01 5.68 -11.86
CA ASP A 68 -6.16 6.92 -12.62
C ASP A 68 -5.85 8.13 -11.74
N LYS A 69 -6.33 8.16 -10.49
CA LYS A 69 -6.00 9.23 -9.54
C LYS A 69 -4.51 9.32 -9.27
N LEU A 70 -3.83 8.19 -9.06
CA LEU A 70 -2.37 8.17 -8.85
C LEU A 70 -1.61 8.77 -10.04
N GLY A 71 -2.13 8.61 -11.26
CA GLY A 71 -1.57 9.22 -12.47
C GLY A 71 -1.66 10.75 -12.52
N THR A 72 -2.49 11.35 -11.67
CA THR A 72 -2.62 12.82 -11.58
C THR A 72 -1.66 13.44 -10.56
N LEU A 73 -1.00 12.64 -9.74
CA LEU A 73 -0.12 13.12 -8.67
C LEU A 73 1.29 13.39 -9.21
N PRO A 74 2.01 14.39 -8.65
CA PRO A 74 3.36 14.72 -9.09
C PRO A 74 4.34 13.59 -8.75
N ALA A 75 5.34 13.38 -9.61
CA ALA A 75 6.39 12.37 -9.42
C ALA A 75 7.27 12.59 -8.17
N SER A 76 7.15 13.75 -7.49
CA SER A 76 7.75 13.99 -6.19
C SER A 76 7.01 13.28 -5.05
N ALA A 77 5.71 13.01 -5.21
CA ALA A 77 4.87 12.34 -4.21
C ALA A 77 4.71 10.84 -4.48
N THR A 78 4.60 10.45 -5.75
CA THR A 78 4.34 9.07 -6.18
C THR A 78 5.49 8.48 -6.98
N HIS A 79 5.38 7.19 -7.30
CA HIS A 79 6.29 6.50 -8.20
C HIS A 79 5.51 5.63 -9.17
N SER A 80 6.04 5.45 -10.38
CA SER A 80 5.48 4.55 -11.38
C SER A 80 6.61 3.82 -12.08
N GLU A 81 6.36 2.56 -12.41
CA GLU A 81 7.26 1.72 -13.18
C GLU A 81 6.45 0.79 -14.07
N THR A 82 7.06 0.31 -15.16
CA THR A 82 6.45 -0.67 -16.06
C THR A 82 7.29 -1.93 -16.06
N ARG A 83 6.63 -3.08 -15.89
CA ARG A 83 7.22 -4.42 -15.92
C ARG A 83 6.43 -5.27 -16.91
N ALA A 84 7.04 -5.59 -18.05
CA ALA A 84 6.36 -6.26 -19.17
C ALA A 84 5.07 -5.51 -19.58
N SER A 85 3.89 -6.15 -19.50
CA SER A 85 2.60 -5.55 -19.85
C SER A 85 1.95 -4.75 -18.71
N VAL A 86 2.53 -4.79 -17.51
CA VAL A 86 1.96 -4.24 -16.29
C VAL A 86 2.63 -2.91 -15.96
N THR A 87 1.84 -1.84 -15.88
CA THR A 87 2.29 -0.55 -15.33
C THR A 87 1.81 -0.42 -13.90
N LEU A 88 2.74 -0.22 -12.97
CA LEU A 88 2.45 0.01 -11.55
C LEU A 88 2.54 1.49 -11.22
N ARG A 89 1.67 1.93 -10.32
CA ARG A 89 1.67 3.26 -9.68
C ARG A 89 1.57 3.06 -8.18
N TYR A 90 2.51 3.63 -7.45
CA TYR A 90 2.62 3.55 -6.00
C TYR A 90 2.08 4.82 -5.35
N THR A 91 1.40 4.67 -4.22
CA THR A 91 0.83 5.79 -3.46
C THR A 91 1.89 6.72 -2.87
N THR A 92 3.11 6.20 -2.69
CA THR A 92 4.27 6.90 -2.14
C THR A 92 5.51 6.61 -2.97
N ARG A 93 6.44 7.57 -3.04
CA ARG A 93 7.75 7.37 -3.66
C ARG A 93 8.63 6.45 -2.79
N PRO A 94 9.23 5.37 -3.33
CA PRO A 94 10.10 4.47 -2.58
C PRO A 94 11.39 5.18 -2.17
N LYS A 95 11.86 4.92 -0.93
CA LYS A 95 13.20 5.36 -0.47
C LYS A 95 14.31 4.44 -0.99
N LYS A 96 14.04 3.13 -1.11
CA LYS A 96 15.01 2.10 -1.53
C LYS A 96 14.39 1.10 -2.50
N ASP A 97 13.29 0.49 -2.11
CA ASP A 97 12.53 -0.50 -2.87
C ASP A 97 11.02 -0.23 -2.72
N THR A 98 10.21 -1.04 -3.39
CA THR A 98 8.74 -0.91 -3.44
C THR A 98 8.05 -1.83 -2.43
N ASP A 99 8.81 -2.49 -1.57
CA ASP A 99 8.27 -3.42 -0.58
C ASP A 99 7.50 -2.65 0.49
N GLY A 100 6.34 -3.18 0.87
CA GLY A 100 5.46 -2.51 1.84
C GLY A 100 4.76 -1.25 1.32
N LEU A 101 4.83 -0.94 0.03
CA LEU A 101 4.06 0.16 -0.57
C LEU A 101 2.75 -0.33 -1.19
N ASP A 102 1.70 0.46 -1.01
CA ASP A 102 0.46 0.30 -1.76
C ASP A 102 0.71 0.58 -3.24
N ALA A 103 0.17 -0.27 -4.09
CA ALA A 103 0.35 -0.18 -5.52
C ALA A 103 -0.94 -0.50 -6.24
N CYS A 104 -1.27 0.32 -7.23
CA CYS A 104 -2.25 -0.02 -8.25
C CYS A 104 -1.54 -0.32 -9.56
N TRP A 105 -2.11 -1.20 -10.36
CA TRP A 105 -1.57 -1.57 -11.65
C TRP A 105 -2.62 -1.53 -12.75
N GLN A 106 -2.11 -1.39 -13.98
CA GLN A 106 -2.83 -1.68 -15.21
C GLN A 106 -2.07 -2.78 -15.97
N ASP A 107 -2.73 -3.87 -16.34
CA ASP A 107 -2.21 -4.89 -17.25
C ASP A 107 -2.84 -4.74 -18.64
N SER A 108 -2.03 -4.30 -19.59
CA SER A 108 -2.46 -4.10 -20.98
C SER A 108 -2.85 -5.40 -21.70
N GLN A 109 -2.40 -6.57 -21.23
CA GLN A 109 -2.81 -7.86 -21.81
C GLN A 109 -4.21 -8.30 -21.34
N ALA A 110 -4.67 -7.75 -20.21
CA ALA A 110 -6.00 -8.01 -19.66
C ALA A 110 -7.02 -6.93 -20.08
N ALA A 111 -6.71 -6.13 -21.11
CA ALA A 111 -7.53 -5.00 -21.54
C ALA A 111 -8.99 -5.41 -21.80
N GLY A 112 -9.92 -4.63 -21.23
CA GLY A 112 -11.36 -4.88 -21.34
C GLY A 112 -11.89 -5.97 -20.40
N THR A 113 -11.07 -6.53 -19.51
CA THR A 113 -11.50 -7.47 -18.47
C THR A 113 -11.49 -6.82 -17.09
N GLU A 114 -12.12 -7.45 -16.10
CA GLU A 114 -12.06 -6.97 -14.71
C GLU A 114 -10.64 -6.98 -14.11
N PHE A 115 -9.72 -7.74 -14.73
CA PHE A 115 -8.32 -7.84 -14.31
C PHE A 115 -7.40 -6.81 -14.95
N GLU A 116 -7.91 -5.96 -15.88
CA GLU A 116 -7.13 -4.88 -16.48
C GLU A 116 -6.53 -3.98 -15.40
N TYR A 117 -7.29 -3.70 -14.34
CA TYR A 117 -6.82 -2.90 -13.21
C TYR A 117 -6.92 -3.69 -11.91
N GLY A 118 -5.93 -3.50 -11.05
CA GLY A 118 -6.00 -3.96 -9.67
C GLY A 118 -5.20 -3.09 -8.73
N CYS A 119 -5.47 -3.18 -7.45
CA CYS A 119 -4.66 -2.56 -6.41
C CYS A 119 -4.38 -3.54 -5.29
N ARG A 120 -3.21 -3.39 -4.67
CA ARG A 120 -2.81 -4.05 -3.43
C ARG A 120 -2.60 -2.98 -2.38
N LEU A 121 -3.37 -3.06 -1.30
CA LEU A 121 -3.21 -2.22 -0.11
C LEU A 121 -2.59 -3.02 1.02
N ILE A 122 -1.70 -2.41 1.78
CA ILE A 122 -0.92 -3.02 2.84
C ILE A 122 -1.17 -2.23 4.12
N TYR A 123 -1.85 -2.85 5.07
CA TYR A 123 -2.20 -2.24 6.33
C TYR A 123 -1.42 -2.90 7.49
N PRO A 124 -0.67 -2.15 8.31
CA PRO A 124 -0.05 -2.71 9.51
C PRO A 124 -1.14 -3.00 10.56
N ALA A 125 -1.52 -4.27 10.69
CA ALA A 125 -2.54 -4.72 11.64
C ALA A 125 -1.93 -5.26 12.95
N GLY A 126 -0.62 -5.48 12.96
CA GLY A 126 0.12 -5.93 14.14
C GLY A 126 -0.02 -7.42 14.42
N PRO A 127 0.41 -7.86 15.61
CA PRO A 127 0.59 -9.28 15.94
C PRO A 127 -0.71 -10.08 16.01
N LEU A 128 -1.88 -9.43 16.01
CA LEU A 128 -3.17 -10.10 15.97
C LEU A 128 -3.31 -11.00 14.73
N LEU A 129 -2.75 -10.60 13.59
CA LEU A 129 -2.83 -11.40 12.36
C LEU A 129 -1.94 -12.64 12.36
N ASP A 130 -0.93 -12.66 13.23
CA ASP A 130 0.00 -13.78 13.37
C ASP A 130 -0.33 -14.62 14.62
N ALA A 131 -1.41 -14.28 15.33
CA ALA A 131 -1.87 -15.00 16.52
C ALA A 131 -2.74 -16.19 16.09
N ASP A 132 -2.37 -17.39 16.55
CA ASP A 132 -3.13 -18.64 16.39
C ASP A 132 -4.44 -18.65 17.18
#